data_AF-A0A9D1AL79-F1
#
_entry.id   AF-A0A9D1AL79-F1
#
_cell.length_a   1.000
_cell.length_b   1.000
_cell.length_c   1.000
_cell.angle_alpha   90.00
_cell.angle_beta   90.00
_cell.angle_gamma   90.00
#
_symmetry.space_group_name_H-M   'P 1'
#
loop_
_entity.id
_entity.type
_entity.pdbx_description
1 polymer ?
#
loop_
_entity_poly.entity_id
_entity_poly.type
_entity_poly.pdbx_seq_one_letter_code
_entity_poly.pdbx_strand_id
1 'polypeptide(L)'
;MNMTATTNEWIEQFGAQNEVEYLEGTDQLKMVANINIPLASDSTDIALIRSQCGTLVKDTSWQMVFAKDEAEFNSLWENMCTQLEGLGWSTLTEYDTEKYQAIVDARIAAAE
;
A
#
# COMPACT_ATOMS: atom_id res chain seq x y z
N MET A 1 24.80 18.56 18.92
CA MET A 1 25.09 17.94 17.61
C MET A 1 26.50 18.37 17.20
N ASN A 2 27.33 17.47 16.67
CA ASN A 2 28.65 17.88 16.15
C ASN A 2 28.43 18.62 14.82
N MET A 3 28.83 19.88 14.76
CA MET A 3 28.61 20.75 13.59
C MET A 3 29.65 20.44 12.52
N THR A 4 29.37 19.43 11.69
CA THR A 4 30.20 19.08 10.53
C THR A 4 29.86 19.97 9.33
N ALA A 5 30.73 20.02 8.32
CA ALA A 5 30.46 20.74 7.07
C ALA A 5 29.12 20.30 6.43
N THR A 6 28.89 18.99 6.38
CA THR A 6 27.65 18.40 5.87
C THR A 6 26.41 18.80 6.69
N THR A 7 26.55 18.95 8.02
CA THR A 7 25.45 19.44 8.88
C THR A 7 25.07 20.88 8.55
N ASN A 8 26.05 21.75 8.25
CA ASN A 8 25.78 23.13 7.88
C ASN A 8 25.12 23.25 6.49
N GLU A 9 25.62 22.49 5.51
CA GLU A 9 25.05 22.43 4.17
C GLU A 9 23.60 21.93 4.20
N TRP A 10 23.30 20.93 5.03
CA TRP A 10 21.95 20.44 5.24
C TRP A 10 21.02 21.53 5.81
N ILE A 11 21.45 22.23 6.87
CA ILE A 11 20.67 23.31 7.48
C ILE A 11 20.41 24.44 6.47
N GLU A 12 21.41 24.79 5.64
CA GLU A 12 21.26 25.83 4.62
C GLU A 12 20.27 25.45 3.51
N GLN A 13 20.29 24.18 3.08
CA GLN A 13 19.42 23.66 2.01
C GLN A 13 17.98 23.46 2.47
N PHE A 14 17.80 22.87 3.65
CA PHE A 14 16.50 22.34 4.10
C PHE A 14 15.89 23.11 5.28
N GLY A 15 16.64 24.05 5.89
CA GLY A 15 16.15 24.86 7.00
C GLY A 15 15.87 24.07 8.29
N ALA A 16 16.31 22.83 8.40
CA ALA A 16 16.08 21.93 9.53
C ALA A 16 17.40 21.38 10.08
N GLN A 17 17.45 21.01 11.36
CA GLN A 17 18.67 20.52 12.01
C GLN A 17 19.06 19.10 11.58
N ASN A 18 18.09 18.31 11.12
CA ASN A 18 18.27 16.94 10.64
C ASN A 18 17.10 16.52 9.74
N GLU A 19 17.19 15.30 9.21
CA GLU A 19 16.22 14.69 8.31
C GLU A 19 14.86 14.48 8.99
N VAL A 20 14.84 14.09 10.27
CA VAL A 20 13.58 13.83 10.99
C VAL A 20 12.79 15.12 11.13
N GLU A 21 13.42 16.21 11.56
CA GLU A 21 12.76 17.51 11.69
C GLU A 21 12.24 18.04 10.35
N TYR A 22 13.03 17.88 9.27
CA TYR A 22 12.57 18.26 7.93
C TYR A 22 11.36 17.44 7.48
N LEU A 23 11.39 16.12 7.67
CA LEU A 23 10.33 15.23 7.22
C LEU A 23 9.05 15.37 8.07
N GLU A 24 9.17 15.60 9.38
CA GLU A 24 8.03 15.95 10.24
C GLU A 24 7.43 17.31 9.85
N GLY A 25 8.27 18.32 9.58
CA GLY A 25 7.83 19.65 9.17
C GLY A 25 7.21 19.70 7.77
N THR A 26 7.50 18.73 6.91
CA THR A 26 6.93 18.60 5.56
C THR A 26 5.82 17.56 5.45
N ASP A 27 5.36 17.00 6.58
CA ASP A 27 4.34 15.94 6.65
C ASP A 27 4.71 14.66 5.86
N GLN A 28 6.02 14.44 5.65
CA GLN A 28 6.57 13.25 4.98
C GLN A 28 6.94 12.14 5.96
N LEU A 29 7.02 12.45 7.26
CA LEU A 29 7.26 11.48 8.32
C LEU A 29 6.23 11.69 9.44
N LYS A 30 5.53 10.61 9.78
CA LYS A 30 4.56 10.59 10.87
C LYS A 30 4.73 9.31 11.66
N MET A 31 4.64 9.41 12.98
CA MET A 31 4.66 8.25 13.87
C MET A 31 3.39 7.43 13.68
N VAL A 32 3.56 6.14 13.42
CA VAL A 32 2.45 5.18 13.31
C VAL A 32 2.48 4.29 14.54
N ALA A 33 1.43 4.35 15.35
CA ALA A 33 1.30 3.48 16.52
C ALA A 33 1.28 2.01 16.10
N ASN A 34 1.98 1.17 16.86
CA ASN A 34 1.90 -0.26 16.70
C ASN A 34 0.57 -0.78 17.25
N ILE A 35 -0.33 -1.20 16.36
CA ILE A 35 -1.65 -1.74 16.69
C ILE A 35 -1.63 -3.24 16.44
N ASN A 36 -1.88 -4.03 17.49
CA ASN A 36 -1.98 -5.49 17.42
C ASN A 36 -3.42 -5.93 17.73
N ILE A 37 -4.27 -5.92 16.70
CA ILE A 37 -5.66 -6.37 16.78
C ILE A 37 -5.81 -7.66 15.95
N PRO A 38 -6.32 -8.76 16.51
CA PRO A 38 -6.60 -9.96 15.74
C PRO A 38 -7.80 -9.70 14.80
N LEU A 39 -7.61 -9.94 13.52
CA LEU A 39 -8.67 -9.84 12.51
C LEU A 39 -9.41 -11.17 12.35
N ALA A 40 -10.68 -11.10 11.96
CA ALA A 40 -11.48 -12.29 11.65
C ALA A 40 -10.86 -13.11 10.50
N SER A 41 -11.03 -14.43 10.53
CA SER A 41 -10.66 -15.30 9.41
C SER A 41 -11.61 -15.11 8.24
N ASP A 42 -11.11 -15.36 7.03
CA ASP A 42 -11.93 -15.31 5.83
C ASP A 42 -12.98 -16.44 5.82
N SER A 43 -14.16 -16.14 5.29
CA SER A 43 -15.14 -17.18 4.96
C SER A 43 -14.61 -18.04 3.80
N THR A 44 -15.21 -19.22 3.60
CA THR A 44 -14.82 -20.12 2.49
C THR A 44 -14.98 -19.44 1.12
N ASP A 45 -16.05 -18.68 0.92
CA ASP A 45 -16.31 -17.98 -0.35
C ASP A 45 -15.28 -16.86 -0.59
N ILE A 46 -14.98 -16.05 0.42
CA ILE A 46 -13.96 -15.00 0.32
C ILE A 46 -12.57 -15.61 0.07
N ALA A 47 -12.23 -16.69 0.76
CA ALA A 47 -10.95 -17.38 0.54
C ALA A 47 -10.83 -17.92 -0.89
N LEU A 48 -11.92 -18.43 -1.47
CA LEU A 48 -11.95 -18.87 -2.86
C LEU A 48 -11.74 -17.71 -3.84
N ILE A 49 -12.50 -16.62 -3.69
CA ILE A 49 -12.36 -15.41 -4.51
C ILE A 49 -10.92 -14.88 -4.43
N ARG A 50 -10.38 -14.75 -3.22
CA ARG A 50 -9.00 -14.26 -2.98
C ARG A 50 -7.97 -15.14 -3.68
N SER A 51 -8.12 -16.47 -3.61
CA SER A 51 -7.20 -17.41 -4.24
C SER A 51 -7.22 -17.29 -5.77
N GLN A 52 -8.42 -17.19 -6.37
CA GLN A 52 -8.58 -17.04 -7.82
C GLN A 52 -8.03 -15.69 -8.31
N CYS A 53 -8.43 -14.59 -7.68
CA CYS A 53 -7.92 -13.25 -7.98
C CYS A 53 -6.40 -13.18 -7.82
N GLY A 54 -5.88 -13.71 -6.70
CA GLY A 54 -4.45 -13.72 -6.43
C GLY A 54 -3.65 -14.51 -7.47
N THR A 55 -4.19 -15.62 -7.96
CA THR A 55 -3.55 -16.41 -9.03
C THR A 55 -3.52 -15.64 -10.34
N LEU A 56 -4.67 -15.08 -10.75
CA LEU A 56 -4.78 -14.29 -11.97
C LEU A 56 -3.84 -13.07 -11.98
N VAL A 57 -3.78 -12.32 -10.87
CA VAL A 57 -2.90 -11.14 -10.74
C VAL A 57 -1.44 -11.56 -10.83
N LYS A 58 -1.03 -12.62 -10.12
CA LYS A 58 0.36 -13.11 -10.18
C LYS A 58 0.77 -13.49 -11.60
N ASP A 59 -0.06 -14.28 -12.28
CA ASP A 59 0.29 -14.79 -13.60
C ASP A 59 0.30 -13.65 -14.65
N THR A 60 -0.74 -12.81 -14.65
CA THR A 60 -0.86 -11.73 -15.63
C THR A 60 0.16 -10.61 -15.39
N SER A 61 0.44 -10.26 -14.13
CA SER A 61 1.47 -9.25 -13.84
C SER A 61 2.86 -9.68 -14.31
N TRP A 62 3.20 -10.97 -14.24
CA TRP A 62 4.43 -11.47 -14.83
C TRP A 62 4.42 -11.36 -16.36
N GLN A 63 3.31 -11.67 -17.02
CA GLN A 63 3.18 -11.48 -18.48
C GLN A 63 3.35 -10.01 -18.85
N MET A 64 2.77 -9.10 -18.06
CA MET A 64 2.88 -7.65 -18.26
C MET A 64 4.33 -7.15 -18.11
N VAL A 65 5.10 -7.66 -17.14
CA VAL A 65 6.53 -7.33 -16.99
C VAL A 65 7.34 -7.67 -18.25
N PHE A 66 6.95 -8.73 -18.96
CA PHE A 66 7.61 -9.19 -20.19
C PHE A 66 6.86 -8.81 -21.47
N ALA A 67 5.88 -7.90 -21.39
CA ALA A 67 5.19 -7.40 -22.56
C ALA A 67 6.19 -6.73 -23.52
N LYS A 68 6.02 -7.00 -24.82
CA LYS A 68 6.88 -6.49 -25.88
C LYS A 68 6.82 -4.97 -26.00
N ASP A 69 5.64 -4.41 -25.78
CA ASP A 69 5.35 -3.00 -25.89
C ASP A 69 4.18 -2.60 -24.97
N GLU A 70 3.94 -1.29 -24.89
CA GLU A 70 2.89 -0.72 -24.06
C GLU A 70 1.49 -1.15 -24.50
N ALA A 71 1.27 -1.44 -25.79
CA ALA A 71 -0.03 -1.88 -26.29
C ALA A 71 -0.35 -3.30 -25.79
N GLU A 72 0.62 -4.22 -25.82
CA GLU A 72 0.47 -5.55 -25.23
C GLU A 72 0.26 -5.48 -23.72
N PHE A 73 1.03 -4.64 -23.02
CA PHE A 73 0.86 -4.41 -21.58
C PHE A 73 -0.57 -3.96 -21.24
N ASN A 74 -1.08 -2.94 -21.95
CA ASN A 74 -2.41 -2.38 -21.70
C ASN A 74 -3.50 -3.41 -22.01
N SER A 75 -3.35 -4.21 -23.08
CA SER A 75 -4.30 -5.27 -23.39
C SER A 75 -4.34 -6.36 -22.31
N LEU A 76 -3.19 -6.74 -21.75
CA LEU A 76 -3.11 -7.70 -20.64
C LEU A 76 -3.77 -7.12 -19.38
N TRP A 77 -3.49 -5.86 -19.06
CA TRP A 77 -4.08 -5.16 -17.93
C TRP A 77 -5.60 -5.08 -18.01
N GLU A 78 -6.15 -4.59 -19.13
CA GLU A 78 -7.61 -4.45 -19.32
C GLU A 78 -8.32 -5.79 -19.21
N ASN A 79 -7.72 -6.84 -19.79
CA ASN A 79 -8.26 -8.19 -19.71
C ASN A 79 -8.22 -8.74 -18.27
N MET A 80 -7.12 -8.52 -17.55
CA MET A 80 -7.00 -8.89 -16.13
C MET A 80 -8.07 -8.19 -15.28
N CYS A 81 -8.24 -6.88 -15.43
CA CYS A 81 -9.25 -6.13 -14.69
C CYS A 81 -10.66 -6.67 -14.95
N THR A 82 -11.01 -6.93 -16.21
CA THR A 82 -12.31 -7.51 -16.59
C THR A 82 -12.53 -8.89 -15.94
N GLN A 83 -11.51 -9.75 -15.95
CA GLN A 83 -11.59 -11.06 -15.30
C GLN A 83 -11.71 -10.94 -13.77
N LEU A 84 -10.99 -10.01 -13.14
CA LEU A 84 -11.07 -9.76 -11.70
C LEU A 84 -12.47 -9.33 -11.27
N GLU A 85 -13.13 -8.45 -12.04
CA GLU A 85 -14.53 -8.10 -11.80
C GLU A 85 -15.44 -9.34 -11.83
N GLY A 86 -15.28 -10.19 -12.84
CA GLY A 86 -16.03 -11.44 -12.97
C GLY A 86 -15.77 -12.45 -11.84
N LEU A 87 -14.59 -12.42 -11.22
CA LEU A 87 -14.23 -13.25 -10.07
C LEU A 87 -14.73 -12.70 -8.73
N GLY A 88 -15.26 -11.47 -8.68
CA GLY A 88 -15.76 -10.86 -7.45
C GLY A 88 -14.73 -9.99 -6.73
N TRP A 89 -13.82 -9.34 -7.47
CA TRP A 89 -12.83 -8.42 -6.91
C TRP A 89 -13.44 -7.28 -6.07
N SER A 90 -14.60 -6.74 -6.48
CA SER A 90 -15.32 -5.72 -5.71
C SER A 90 -15.74 -6.25 -4.34
N THR A 91 -16.36 -7.42 -4.29
CA THR A 91 -16.77 -8.10 -3.05
C THR A 91 -15.58 -8.33 -2.12
N LEU A 92 -14.44 -8.78 -2.67
CA LEU A 92 -13.23 -8.98 -1.89
C LEU A 92 -12.69 -7.66 -1.32
N THR A 93 -12.70 -6.60 -2.13
CA THR A 93 -12.22 -5.27 -1.74
C THR A 93 -13.09 -4.67 -0.65
N GLU A 94 -14.41 -4.74 -0.77
CA GLU A 94 -15.35 -4.28 0.25
C GLU A 94 -15.16 -5.03 1.57
N TYR A 95 -15.10 -6.37 1.50
CA TYR A 95 -14.86 -7.22 2.67
C TYR A 95 -13.55 -6.87 3.39
N ASP A 96 -12.45 -6.71 2.65
CA ASP A 96 -11.16 -6.33 3.25
C ASP A 96 -11.19 -4.91 3.80
N THR A 97 -11.83 -3.97 3.12
CA THR A 97 -11.95 -2.59 3.60
C THR A 97 -12.65 -2.55 4.96
N GLU A 98 -13.79 -3.22 5.08
CA GLU A 98 -14.54 -3.31 6.34
C GLU A 98 -13.73 -4.02 7.43
N LYS A 99 -13.12 -5.17 7.09
CA LYS A 99 -12.32 -5.97 8.02
C LYS A 99 -11.15 -5.19 8.61
N TYR A 100 -10.45 -4.41 7.79
CA TYR A 100 -9.26 -3.67 8.21
C TYR A 100 -9.58 -2.29 8.81
N GLN A 101 -10.82 -1.80 8.72
CA GLN A 101 -11.24 -0.50 9.28
C GLN A 101 -10.93 -0.39 10.77
N ALA A 102 -11.09 -1.47 11.55
CA ALA A 102 -10.78 -1.48 12.98
C ALA A 102 -9.29 -1.14 13.28
N ILE A 103 -8.37 -1.51 12.39
CA ILE A 103 -6.94 -1.16 12.52
C ILE A 103 -6.73 0.32 12.19
N VAL A 104 -7.42 0.82 11.17
CA VAL A 104 -7.36 2.25 10.79
C VAL A 104 -7.86 3.11 11.95
N ASP A 105 -9.02 2.79 12.51
CA ASP A 105 -9.62 3.52 13.63
C ASP A 105 -8.70 3.49 14.86
N ALA A 106 -8.11 2.33 15.18
CA ALA A 106 -7.18 2.20 16.28
C ALA A 106 -5.88 2.99 16.06
N ARG A 107 -5.39 3.09 14.81
CA ARG A 107 -4.22 3.93 14.48
C ARG A 107 -4.52 5.41 14.61
N ILE A 108 -5.72 5.84 14.21
CA ILE A 108 -6.18 7.23 14.37
C ILE A 108 -6.28 7.56 15.86
N ALA A 109 -6.96 6.73 16.64
CA ALA A 109 -7.14 6.93 18.08
C ALA A 109 -5.81 6.93 18.86
N ALA A 110 -4.79 6.21 18.39
CA ALA A 110 -3.46 6.20 19.01
C ALA A 110 -2.55 7.35 18.54
N ALA A 111 -2.96 8.10 17.52
CA ALA A 111 -2.26 9.29 17.03
C ALA A 111 -2.81 10.59 17.65
N GLU A 112 -3.92 10.51 18.41
CA GLU A 112 -4.45 11.56 19.28
C GLU A 112 -3.76 11.55 20.65
#